data_AF-A0A9X8VFI2-F1
#
_entry.id   AF-A0A9X8VFI2-F1
#
_cell.length_a   1.000
_cell.length_b   1.000
_cell.length_c   1.000
_cell.angle_alpha   90.00
_cell.angle_beta   90.00
_cell.angle_gamma   90.00
#
_symmetry.space_group_name_H-M   'P 1'
#
loop_
_entity.id
_entity.type
_entity.pdbx_description
1 polymer ?
#
loop_
_entity_poly.entity_id
_entity_poly.type
_entity_poly.pdbx_seq_one_letter_code
_entity_poly.pdbx_strand_id
1 'polypeptide(L)' 'ERSLEQKVEDVRRQLKNGEVVLVWSELHESVNIMPRGQFRAGQEEI' A
#
# COMPACT_ATOMS: atom_id res chain seq x y z
N GLU A 1 8.87 -19.31 8.04
CA GLU A 1 8.46 -17.88 8.10
C GLU A 1 9.01 -17.18 6.86
N ARG A 2 8.30 -16.20 6.27
CA ARG A 2 8.86 -15.44 5.13
C ARG A 2 9.83 -14.38 5.64
N SER A 3 11.00 -14.28 5.01
CA SER A 3 11.98 -13.24 5.34
C SER A 3 11.44 -11.85 4.99
N LEU A 4 12.08 -10.81 5.54
CA LEU A 4 11.70 -9.43 5.22
C LEU A 4 11.85 -9.16 3.71
N GLU A 5 12.91 -9.67 3.08
CA GLU A 5 13.13 -9.50 1.64
C GLU A 5 12.02 -10.14 0.81
N GLN A 6 11.57 -11.34 1.22
CA GLN A 6 10.47 -12.03 0.53
C GLN A 6 9.14 -11.25 0.64
N LYS A 7 8.87 -10.64 1.80
CA LYS A 7 7.67 -9.80 1.98
C LYS A 7 7.74 -8.54 1.11
N VAL A 8 8.92 -7.93 0.98
CA VAL A 8 9.13 -6.76 0.12
C VAL A 8 8.91 -7.12 -1.34
N GLU A 9 9.46 -8.25 -1.80
CA GLU A 9 9.26 -8.72 -3.18
C GLU A 9 7.79 -9.06 -3.48
N ASP A 10 7.07 -9.64 -2.52
CA ASP A 10 5.63 -9.89 -2.66
C ASP A 10 4.83 -8.58 -2.82
N VAL A 11 5.13 -7.55 -2.01
CA VAL A 11 4.49 -6.23 -2.14
C VAL A 11 4.84 -5.59 -3.47
N ARG A 12 6.09 -5.69 -3.91
CA ARG A 12 6.54 -5.17 -5.21
C ARG A 12 5.84 -5.86 -6.38
N ARG A 13 5.59 -7.17 -6.28
CA ARG A 13 4.82 -7.91 -7.28
C ARG A 13 3.36 -7.46 -7.31
N GLN A 14 2.73 -7.31 -6.15
CA GLN A 14 1.36 -6.82 -6.04
C GLN A 14 1.20 -5.39 -6.60
N LEU A 15 2.19 -4.52 -6.37
CA LEU A 15 2.24 -3.17 -6.95
C LEU A 15 2.26 -3.22 -8.48
N LYS A 16 3.13 -4.06 -9.06
CA LYS A 16 3.22 -4.24 -10.52
C LYS A 16 1.92 -4.78 -11.13
N ASN A 17 1.21 -5.63 -10.40
CA ASN A 17 -0.06 -6.21 -10.83
C ASN A 17 -1.28 -5.28 -10.62
N GLY A 18 -1.12 -4.15 -9.93
CA GLY A 18 -2.23 -3.27 -9.56
C GLY A 18 -3.16 -3.84 -8.49
N GLU A 19 -2.66 -4.77 -7.67
CA GLU A 19 -3.40 -5.39 -6.56
C GLU A 19 -3.39 -4.53 -5.30
N VAL A 20 -2.38 -3.66 -5.17
CA VAL A 20 -2.23 -2.72 -4.05
C VAL A 20 -2.06 -1.30 -4.58
N VAL A 21 -2.47 -0.33 -3.77
CA VAL A 21 -2.37 1.10 -4.06
C VAL A 21 -1.50 1.79 -3.00
N LEU A 22 -0.80 2.82 -3.43
CA LEU A 22 -0.01 3.72 -2.59
C LEU A 22 -0.86 4.95 -2.32
N VAL A 23 -1.09 5.26 -1.06
CA VAL A 23 -1.80 6.48 -0.64
C VAL A 23 -0.81 7.37 0.08
N TRP A 24 -0.70 8.61 -0.39
CA TRP A 24 0.13 9.63 0.24
C TRP A 24 -0.75 10.44 1.18
N SER A 25 -0.36 10.50 2.45
CA SER A 25 -0.95 11.42 3.42
C SER A 25 -0.08 12.66 3.49
N GLU A 26 -0.57 13.78 2.96
CA GLU A 26 0.13 15.07 3.06
C GLU A 26 0.22 15.53 4.53
N LEU A 27 -0.82 15.28 5.32
CA LEU A 27 -0.90 15.70 6.72
C LEU A 27 0.21 15.08 7.59
N HIS A 28 0.52 13.81 7.35
CA HIS A 28 1.50 13.05 8.13
C HIS A 28 2.82 12.81 7.37
N GLU A 29 2.96 13.37 6.16
CA GLU A 29 4.10 13.15 5.26
C GLU A 29 4.48 11.65 5.14
N SER A 30 3.47 10.79 4.97
CA SER A 30 3.65 9.33 5.02
C SER A 30 2.98 8.61 3.84
N VAL A 31 3.49 7.41 3.54
CA VAL A 31 2.95 6.53 2.49
C VAL A 31 2.29 5.32 3.15
N ASN A 32 1.00 5.13 2.88
CA ASN A 32 0.29 3.89 3.20
C ASN A 32 0.25 2.97 1.98
N ILE A 33 0.41 1.67 2.22
CA ILE A 33 0.28 0.63 1.20
C ILE A 33 -0.90 -0.25 1.61
N MET A 34 -1.92 -0.33 0.77
CA MET A 34 -3.11 -1.13 1.05
C MET A 34 -3.62 -1.87 -0.18
N PRO A 35 -4.31 -3.01 -0.01
CA PRO A 35 -4.98 -3.69 -1.11
C PRO A 35 -5.99 -2.77 -1.79
N ARG A 36 -6.07 -2.83 -3.12
CA ARG A 36 -6.99 -2.01 -3.91
C ARG A 36 -8.46 -2.18 -3.49
N GLY A 37 -8.85 -3.36 -3.02
CA GLY A 37 -10.20 -3.62 -2.51
C GLY A 37 -10.52 -3.00 -1.15
N GLN A 38 -9.50 -2.59 -0.38
CA GLN A 38 -9.66 -1.88 0.89
C GLN A 38 -9.57 -0.37 0.73
N PHE A 39 -9.00 0.12 -0.38
CA PHE A 39 -8.92 1.54 -0.65
C PHE A 39 -10.32 2.15 -0.82
N ARG A 40 -10.67 3.06 0.09
CA ARG A 40 -11.88 3.88 0.03
C ARG A 40 -11.46 5.33 -0.14
N ALA A 41 -11.57 5.83 -1.37
CA ALA A 41 -11.27 7.21 -1.70
C ALA A 41 -12.12 8.14 -0.80
N GLY A 42 -11.45 8.96 0.02
CA GLY A 42 -12.09 9.96 0.89
C GLY A 42 -12.13 9.66 2.39
N GLN A 43 -11.57 8.54 2.89
CA GLN A 43 -11.52 8.25 4.33
C GLN A 43 -10.22 8.65 5.04
N GLU A 44 -9.14 8.99 4.32
CA GLU A 44 -7.86 9.40 4.94
C GLU A 44 -7.72 10.93 5.12
N GLU A 45 -8.76 11.70 4.80
CA GLU A 45 -8.80 13.17 4.92
C GLU A 45 -9.61 13.65 6.16
N ILE A 46 -10.03 12.74 7.04
CA ILE A 46 -10.74 13.04 8.30
C ILE A 46 -9.91 12.75 9.55
#